data_AF-A0A445E6Q1-F1
#
_entry.id   AF-A0A445E6Q1-F1
#
_cell.length_a   1.000
_cell.length_b   1.000
_cell.length_c   1.000
_cell.angle_alpha   90.00
_cell.angle_beta   90.00
_cell.angle_gamma   90.00
#
_symmetry.space_group_name_H-M   'P 1'
#
loop_
_entity.id
_entity.type
_entity.pdbx_description
1 polymer ?
#
loop_
_entity_poly.entity_id
_entity_poly.type
_entity_poly.pdbx_seq_one_letter_code
_entity_poly.pdbx_strand_id
1 'polypeptide(L)'
;MEFKEAVREYCILEGRRIWFKKNDNVRMRAIKTFVDDHTCARETKNRLANKKWLACKLVKKLRKYPNLRYSETTQYFKTKCDLDLNKSSLTKALGDARSIVYGDAAAQYGMVRDYGLTLLKSNPGSTGLINAVKEKFKLHDWPTNMVVDLGKKLCTCGFWQLSGMPCVHACAALARAGKRPEEFCHEWLTMKAYNNTYAFYINPISGQAL
;
A
#
# COMPACT_ATOMS: atom_id res chain seq x y z
N MET A 1 -18.62 -11.32 -25.39
CA MET A 1 -17.18 -11.00 -25.48
C MET A 1 -16.91 -10.66 -26.93
N GLU A 2 -16.46 -9.45 -27.22
CA GLU A 2 -16.15 -9.02 -28.59
C GLU A 2 -14.99 -9.85 -29.15
N PHE A 3 -15.04 -10.26 -30.41
CA PHE A 3 -14.01 -11.09 -31.07
C PHE A 3 -12.59 -10.54 -30.87
N LYS A 4 -12.43 -9.21 -30.91
CA LYS A 4 -11.13 -8.53 -30.68
C LYS A 4 -10.57 -8.77 -29.28
N GLU A 5 -11.43 -8.86 -28.27
CA GLU A 5 -10.99 -9.15 -26.89
C GLU A 5 -10.58 -10.60 -26.75
N ALA A 6 -11.31 -11.53 -27.38
CA ALA A 6 -10.95 -12.94 -27.38
C ALA A 6 -9.58 -13.18 -28.04
N VAL A 7 -9.33 -12.56 -29.20
CA VAL A 7 -8.02 -12.65 -29.87
C VAL A 7 -6.91 -12.02 -29.02
N ARG A 8 -7.17 -10.87 -28.39
CA ARG A 8 -6.20 -10.26 -27.45
C ARG A 8 -5.89 -11.21 -26.30
N GLU A 9 -6.90 -11.82 -25.69
CA GLU A 9 -6.75 -12.74 -24.57
C GLU A 9 -5.90 -13.95 -24.97
N TYR A 10 -6.22 -14.58 -26.09
CA TYR A 10 -5.44 -15.68 -26.67
C TYR A 10 -3.99 -15.28 -26.90
N CYS A 11 -3.75 -14.15 -27.56
CA CYS A 11 -2.37 -13.68 -27.84
C CYS A 11 -1.54 -13.48 -26.58
N ILE A 12 -2.16 -13.04 -25.48
CA ILE A 12 -1.49 -12.82 -24.20
C ILE A 12 -1.26 -14.13 -23.44
N LEU A 13 -2.27 -15.03 -23.44
CA LEU A 13 -2.20 -16.31 -22.75
C LEU A 13 -1.25 -17.29 -23.43
N GLU A 14 -1.19 -17.28 -24.76
CA GLU A 14 -0.25 -18.11 -25.52
C GLU A 14 1.11 -17.43 -25.73
N GLY A 15 1.21 -16.13 -25.46
CA GLY A 15 2.44 -15.35 -25.71
C GLY A 15 2.78 -15.28 -27.20
N ARG A 16 1.76 -15.22 -28.06
CA ARG A 16 1.88 -15.27 -29.53
C ARG A 16 1.14 -14.11 -30.15
N ARG A 17 1.67 -13.56 -31.24
CA ARG A 17 1.01 -12.49 -31.98
C ARG A 17 0.27 -13.05 -33.18
N ILE A 18 -1.05 -12.86 -33.20
CA ILE A 18 -1.86 -13.09 -34.40
C ILE A 18 -1.75 -11.87 -35.32
N TRP A 19 -1.35 -12.10 -36.57
CA TRP A 19 -1.27 -11.07 -37.60
C TRP A 19 -2.55 -11.05 -38.41
N PHE A 20 -3.13 -9.85 -38.55
CA PHE A 20 -4.30 -9.64 -39.37
C PHE A 20 -3.91 -9.04 -40.71
N LYS A 21 -4.38 -9.65 -41.81
CA LYS A 21 -4.26 -9.09 -43.15
C LYS A 21 -5.46 -8.20 -43.44
N LYS A 22 -5.20 -7.01 -44.00
CA LYS A 22 -6.26 -6.12 -44.49
C LYS A 22 -6.88 -6.76 -45.74
N ASN A 23 -8.21 -6.82 -45.77
CA ASN A 23 -8.98 -7.19 -46.93
C ASN A 23 -9.71 -5.95 -47.44
N ASP A 24 -9.16 -5.32 -48.48
CA ASP A 24 -9.69 -4.07 -49.03
C ASP A 24 -11.06 -4.24 -49.69
N ASN A 25 -11.38 -5.45 -50.17
CA ASN A 25 -12.65 -5.74 -50.85
C ASN A 25 -13.86 -5.71 -49.91
N VAL A 26 -13.67 -5.96 -48.61
CA VAL A 26 -14.77 -6.06 -47.63
C VAL A 26 -14.54 -5.11 -46.43
N ARG A 27 -13.58 -4.17 -46.54
CA ARG A 27 -13.17 -3.24 -45.45
C ARG A 27 -12.98 -3.93 -44.09
N MET A 28 -12.44 -5.15 -44.08
CA MET A 28 -12.25 -5.94 -42.86
C MET A 28 -10.79 -6.38 -42.69
N ARG A 29 -10.41 -6.71 -41.45
CA ARG A 29 -9.12 -7.35 -41.14
C ARG A 29 -9.39 -8.81 -40.80
N ALA A 30 -8.83 -9.73 -41.58
CA ALA A 30 -9.07 -11.16 -41.44
C ALA A 30 -7.77 -11.90 -41.08
N ILE A 31 -7.92 -13.02 -40.37
CA ILE A 31 -6.84 -13.98 -40.17
C ILE A 31 -6.78 -14.81 -41.45
N LYS A 32 -5.66 -14.72 -42.20
CA LYS A 32 -5.53 -15.40 -43.49
C LYS A 32 -5.23 -16.89 -43.34
N THR A 33 -4.44 -17.23 -42.32
CA THR A 33 -4.05 -18.60 -41.99
C THR A 33 -3.80 -18.64 -40.49
N PHE A 34 -4.46 -19.57 -39.79
CA PHE A 34 -4.21 -19.86 -38.38
C PHE A 34 -3.65 -21.27 -38.30
N VAL A 35 -2.43 -21.39 -37.79
CA VAL A 35 -1.78 -22.67 -37.54
C VAL A 35 -1.61 -22.76 -36.04
N ASP A 36 -2.30 -23.70 -35.42
CA ASP A 36 -2.28 -23.85 -33.96
C ASP A 36 -1.01 -24.56 -33.49
N ASP A 37 -0.42 -25.43 -34.33
CA ASP A 37 0.89 -26.05 -34.06
C ASP A 37 2.03 -25.09 -34.40
N HIS A 38 2.94 -24.90 -33.46
CA HIS A 38 4.00 -23.90 -33.57
C HIS A 38 5.32 -24.39 -32.96
N THR A 39 6.43 -24.06 -33.61
CA THR A 39 7.79 -24.27 -33.10
C THR A 39 8.46 -22.98 -32.63
N CYS A 40 7.76 -21.84 -32.76
CA CYS A 40 8.30 -20.53 -32.43
C CYS A 40 8.34 -20.28 -30.91
N ALA A 41 9.38 -19.56 -30.49
CA ALA A 41 9.57 -19.15 -29.11
C ALA A 41 8.48 -18.18 -28.63
N ARG A 42 8.14 -18.28 -27.34
CA ARG A 42 7.11 -17.46 -26.69
C ARG A 42 7.59 -16.03 -26.46
N GLU A 43 6.72 -15.04 -26.73
CA GLU A 43 6.99 -13.63 -26.39
C GLU A 43 6.62 -13.35 -24.92
N THR A 44 7.62 -13.11 -24.06
CA THR A 44 7.38 -12.71 -22.66
C THR A 44 6.99 -11.24 -22.51
N LYS A 45 7.34 -10.40 -23.48
CA LYS A 45 6.98 -8.97 -23.54
C LYS A 45 5.87 -8.75 -24.56
N ASN A 46 4.63 -8.63 -24.08
CA ASN A 46 3.47 -8.48 -24.95
C ASN A 46 2.83 -7.08 -24.84
N ARG A 47 2.87 -6.29 -25.93
CA ARG A 47 2.26 -4.95 -25.97
C ARG A 47 0.74 -4.95 -25.83
N LEU A 48 0.08 -6.08 -26.11
CA LEU A 48 -1.36 -6.23 -25.96
C LEU A 48 -1.79 -6.30 -24.49
N ALA A 49 -0.89 -6.75 -23.60
CA ALA A 49 -1.05 -6.73 -22.14
C ALA A 49 -0.83 -5.32 -21.56
N ASN A 50 -1.63 -4.37 -22.03
CA ASN A 50 -1.54 -2.98 -21.61
C ASN A 50 -2.16 -2.73 -20.21
N LYS A 51 -1.95 -1.52 -19.69
CA LYS A 51 -2.45 -1.08 -18.37
C LYS A 51 -3.94 -1.37 -18.17
N LYS A 52 -4.78 -1.08 -19.17
CA LYS A 52 -6.24 -1.28 -19.09
C LYS A 52 -6.58 -2.76 -18.95
N TRP A 53 -5.98 -3.62 -19.77
CA TRP A 53 -6.18 -5.07 -19.68
C TRP A 53 -5.72 -5.62 -18.32
N LEU A 54 -4.53 -5.21 -17.85
CA LEU A 54 -4.01 -5.60 -16.54
C LEU A 54 -4.96 -5.19 -15.41
N ALA A 55 -5.42 -3.93 -15.40
CA ALA A 55 -6.35 -3.42 -14.41
C ALA A 55 -7.65 -4.23 -14.38
N CYS A 56 -8.24 -4.55 -15.54
CA CYS A 56 -9.45 -5.37 -15.61
C CYS A 56 -9.27 -6.78 -14.99
N LYS A 57 -8.10 -7.42 -15.17
CA LYS A 57 -7.83 -8.72 -14.53
C LYS A 57 -7.61 -8.57 -13.02
N LEU A 58 -6.99 -7.47 -12.60
CA LEU A 58 -6.72 -7.20 -11.19
C LEU A 58 -7.97 -6.83 -10.40
N VAL A 59 -8.95 -6.15 -10.99
CA VAL A 59 -10.23 -5.85 -10.33
C VAL A 59 -10.88 -7.13 -9.80
N LYS A 60 -10.96 -8.17 -10.62
CA LYS A 60 -11.54 -9.46 -10.21
C LYS A 60 -10.77 -10.09 -9.05
N LYS A 61 -9.44 -9.95 -9.05
CA LYS A 61 -8.57 -10.55 -8.04
C LYS A 61 -8.56 -9.76 -6.73
N LEU A 62 -8.56 -8.43 -6.80
CA LEU A 62 -8.63 -7.53 -5.64
C LEU A 62 -9.94 -7.67 -4.86
N ARG A 63 -11.06 -7.93 -5.55
CA ARG A 63 -12.33 -8.25 -4.88
C ARG A 63 -12.25 -9.50 -4.00
N LYS A 64 -11.45 -10.50 -4.41
CA LYS A 64 -11.24 -11.75 -3.64
C LYS A 64 -10.11 -11.61 -2.60
N TYR A 65 -9.06 -10.86 -2.93
CA TYR A 65 -7.87 -10.70 -2.10
C TYR A 65 -7.56 -9.20 -1.92
N PRO A 66 -8.17 -8.55 -0.91
CA PRO A 66 -8.12 -7.10 -0.78
C PRO A 66 -6.72 -6.50 -0.60
N ASN A 67 -5.84 -7.25 0.07
CA ASN A 67 -4.48 -6.82 0.43
C ASN A 67 -3.40 -7.28 -0.57
N LEU A 68 -3.78 -7.55 -1.82
CA LEU A 68 -2.86 -8.03 -2.85
C LEU A 68 -1.69 -7.06 -3.06
N ARG A 69 -0.47 -7.58 -2.88
CA ARG A 69 0.79 -6.87 -3.02
C ARG A 69 1.28 -6.86 -4.47
N TYR A 70 2.19 -5.95 -4.77
CA TYR A 70 2.84 -5.85 -6.07
C TYR A 70 3.56 -7.15 -6.46
N SER A 71 4.34 -7.75 -5.55
CA SER A 71 5.10 -8.99 -5.81
C SER A 71 4.19 -10.15 -6.19
N GLU A 72 3.09 -10.33 -5.45
CA GLU A 72 2.07 -11.36 -5.71
C GLU A 72 1.38 -11.12 -7.06
N THR A 73 1.22 -9.86 -7.43
CA THR A 73 0.64 -9.47 -8.72
C THR A 73 1.58 -9.79 -9.88
N THR A 74 2.86 -9.48 -9.74
CA THR A 74 3.90 -9.85 -10.72
C THR A 74 3.97 -11.35 -10.88
N GLN A 75 4.01 -12.09 -9.76
CA GLN A 75 4.03 -13.56 -9.77
C GLN A 75 2.77 -14.13 -10.43
N TYR A 76 1.61 -13.54 -10.22
CA TYR A 76 0.38 -13.97 -10.86
C TYR A 76 0.44 -13.87 -12.40
N PHE A 77 0.93 -12.76 -12.95
CA PHE A 77 1.03 -12.62 -14.41
C PHE A 77 2.19 -13.43 -14.99
N LYS A 78 3.26 -13.65 -14.22
CA LYS A 78 4.36 -14.53 -14.60
C LYS A 78 3.90 -16.00 -14.66
N THR A 79 3.19 -16.48 -13.63
CA THR A 79 2.68 -17.86 -13.59
C THR A 79 1.58 -18.12 -14.62
N LYS A 80 0.67 -17.17 -14.82
CA LYS A 80 -0.50 -17.39 -15.67
C LYS A 80 -0.24 -17.16 -17.16
N CYS A 81 0.58 -16.18 -17.50
CA CYS A 81 0.79 -15.74 -18.88
C CYS A 81 2.28 -15.64 -19.26
N ASP A 82 3.21 -15.96 -18.36
CA ASP A 82 4.66 -15.77 -18.54
C ASP A 82 5.04 -14.35 -19.03
N LEU A 83 4.39 -13.34 -18.44
CA LEU A 83 4.62 -11.95 -18.82
C LEU A 83 5.71 -11.29 -17.98
N ASP A 84 6.67 -10.67 -18.66
CA ASP A 84 7.65 -9.77 -18.06
C ASP A 84 7.13 -8.33 -18.09
N LEU A 85 6.49 -7.93 -17.00
CA LEU A 85 5.84 -6.62 -16.88
C LEU A 85 6.79 -5.54 -16.37
N ASN A 86 6.68 -4.34 -16.94
CA ASN A 86 7.33 -3.15 -16.39
C ASN A 86 6.69 -2.77 -15.04
N LYS A 87 7.53 -2.54 -14.01
CA LYS A 87 7.13 -2.13 -12.67
C LYS A 87 6.18 -0.94 -12.67
N SER A 88 6.49 0.09 -13.45
CA SER A 88 5.65 1.30 -13.52
C SER A 88 4.27 1.02 -14.11
N SER A 89 4.18 0.19 -15.15
CA SER A 89 2.91 -0.18 -15.79
C SER A 89 2.02 -0.98 -14.83
N LEU A 90 2.62 -1.95 -14.12
CA LEU A 90 1.88 -2.81 -13.20
C LEU A 90 1.42 -2.05 -11.95
N THR A 91 2.27 -1.19 -11.39
CA THR A 91 1.90 -0.31 -10.26
C THR A 91 0.73 0.61 -10.64
N LYS A 92 0.79 1.25 -11.82
CA LYS A 92 -0.30 2.10 -12.28
C LYS A 92 -1.59 1.31 -12.55
N ALA A 93 -1.50 0.11 -13.14
CA ALA A 93 -2.67 -0.76 -13.36
C ALA A 93 -3.30 -1.24 -12.05
N LEU A 94 -2.47 -1.55 -11.04
CA LEU A 94 -2.94 -1.92 -9.70
C LEU A 94 -3.64 -0.74 -9.01
N GLY A 95 -3.13 0.49 -9.18
CA GLY A 95 -3.77 1.71 -8.72
C GLY A 95 -5.16 1.92 -9.33
N ASP A 96 -5.27 1.84 -10.66
CA ASP A 96 -6.56 1.92 -11.36
C ASP A 96 -7.53 0.84 -10.87
N ALA A 97 -7.06 -0.39 -10.73
CA ALA A 97 -7.90 -1.49 -10.25
C ALA A 97 -8.40 -1.27 -8.82
N ARG A 98 -7.58 -0.69 -7.93
CA ARG A 98 -7.97 -0.31 -6.57
C ARG A 98 -9.01 0.81 -6.57
N SER A 99 -8.82 1.83 -7.41
CA SER A 99 -9.80 2.91 -7.57
C SER A 99 -11.15 2.38 -8.06
N ILE A 100 -11.16 1.39 -8.96
CA ILE A 100 -12.40 0.74 -9.41
C ILE A 100 -13.06 -0.10 -8.30
N VAL A 101 -12.28 -0.80 -7.46
CA VAL A 101 -12.83 -1.70 -6.43
C VAL A 101 -13.28 -0.95 -5.18
N TYR A 102 -12.48 0.01 -4.71
CA TYR A 102 -12.69 0.70 -3.44
C TYR A 102 -13.21 2.12 -3.60
N GLY A 103 -13.20 2.67 -4.82
CA GLY A 103 -13.51 4.07 -5.06
C GLY A 103 -12.34 4.99 -4.72
N ASP A 104 -12.64 6.29 -4.68
CA ASP A 104 -11.71 7.30 -4.18
C ASP A 104 -11.90 7.45 -2.66
N ALA A 105 -10.86 7.08 -1.90
CA ALA A 105 -10.86 7.21 -0.46
C ALA A 105 -11.04 8.67 -0.03
N ALA A 106 -10.47 9.64 -0.77
CA ALA A 106 -10.61 11.06 -0.44
C ALA A 106 -12.07 11.51 -0.56
N ALA A 107 -12.74 11.13 -1.66
CA ALA A 107 -14.17 11.36 -1.84
C ALA A 107 -15.02 10.70 -0.74
N GLN A 108 -14.72 9.46 -0.34
CA GLN A 108 -15.43 8.78 0.74
C GLN A 108 -15.28 9.49 2.10
N TYR A 109 -14.08 9.93 2.46
CA TYR A 109 -13.87 10.69 3.70
C TYR A 109 -14.55 12.07 3.67
N GLY A 110 -14.72 12.67 2.49
CA GLY A 110 -15.50 13.90 2.31
C GLY A 110 -16.96 13.77 2.78
N MET A 111 -17.56 12.58 2.60
CA MET A 111 -18.96 12.33 2.99
C MET A 111 -19.18 12.10 4.48
N VAL A 112 -18.12 11.96 5.29
CA VAL A 112 -18.25 11.61 6.72
C VAL A 112 -19.04 12.67 7.49
N ARG A 113 -18.89 13.95 7.14
CA ARG A 113 -19.67 15.06 7.71
C ARG A 113 -21.15 14.93 7.35
N ASP A 114 -21.46 14.72 6.08
CA ASP A 114 -22.84 14.62 5.58
C ASP A 114 -23.57 13.41 6.17
N TYR A 115 -22.84 12.29 6.32
CA TYR A 115 -23.34 11.13 7.02
C TYR A 115 -23.66 11.44 8.49
N GLY A 116 -22.74 12.12 9.19
CA GLY A 116 -22.96 12.56 10.57
C GLY A 116 -24.20 13.46 10.71
N LEU A 117 -24.39 14.42 9.80
CA LEU A 117 -25.57 15.28 9.76
C LEU A 117 -26.86 14.50 9.48
N THR A 118 -26.81 13.55 8.54
CA THR A 118 -27.96 12.69 8.20
C THR A 118 -28.38 11.83 9.40
N LEU A 119 -27.41 11.34 10.17
CA LEU A 119 -27.65 10.53 11.37
C LEU A 119 -28.32 11.37 12.48
N LEU A 120 -27.86 12.60 12.70
CA LEU A 120 -28.49 13.54 13.65
C LEU A 120 -29.90 13.96 13.22
N LYS A 121 -30.13 14.14 11.91
CA LYS A 121 -31.45 14.47 11.36
C LYS A 121 -32.44 13.31 11.53
N SER A 122 -31.98 12.09 11.30
CA SER A 122 -32.83 10.89 11.34
C SER A 122 -33.08 10.39 12.76
N ASN A 123 -32.15 10.66 13.70
CA ASN A 123 -32.28 10.31 15.10
C ASN A 123 -32.01 11.53 16.02
N PRO A 124 -33.04 12.37 16.24
CA PRO A 124 -32.94 13.52 17.13
C PRO A 124 -32.53 13.08 18.55
N GLY A 125 -31.48 13.69 19.10
CA GLY A 125 -30.93 13.36 20.43
C GLY A 125 -29.69 12.46 20.41
N SER A 126 -29.29 11.93 19.25
CA SER A 126 -27.97 11.28 19.10
C SER A 126 -26.83 12.29 19.21
N THR A 127 -25.67 11.86 19.70
CA THR A 127 -24.42 12.64 19.68
C THR A 127 -23.44 12.01 18.68
N GLY A 128 -23.07 12.76 17.64
CA GLY A 128 -22.08 12.34 16.64
C GLY A 128 -20.76 13.09 16.82
N LEU A 129 -19.68 12.37 17.16
CA LEU A 129 -18.34 12.94 17.30
C LEU A 129 -17.44 12.43 16.16
N ILE A 130 -16.99 13.34 15.28
CA ILE A 130 -16.05 13.02 14.20
C ILE A 130 -14.68 13.57 14.58
N ASN A 131 -13.80 12.70 15.07
CA ASN A 131 -12.43 13.07 15.45
C ASN A 131 -11.42 12.67 14.38
N ALA A 132 -10.58 13.60 13.95
CA ALA A 132 -9.41 13.29 13.15
C ALA A 132 -8.23 12.92 14.06
N VAL A 133 -7.77 11.66 13.99
CA VAL A 133 -6.58 11.22 14.74
C VAL A 133 -5.33 11.69 14.00
N LYS A 134 -4.77 12.83 14.40
CA LYS A 134 -3.58 13.44 13.76
C LYS A 134 -2.25 12.79 14.15
N GLU A 135 -2.25 11.90 15.14
CA GLU A 135 -1.01 11.48 15.82
C GLU A 135 -0.60 10.02 15.59
N LYS A 136 -1.29 9.30 14.70
CA LYS A 136 -0.93 7.94 14.27
C LYS A 136 -0.36 7.92 12.86
N PHE A 137 0.85 7.39 12.72
CA PHE A 137 1.57 7.33 11.46
C PHE A 137 1.85 5.86 11.11
N LYS A 138 1.57 5.48 9.86
CA LYS A 138 1.98 4.19 9.30
C LYS A 138 3.08 4.45 8.29
N LEU A 139 4.29 4.02 8.63
CA LEU A 139 5.48 4.15 7.80
C LEU A 139 5.69 2.86 7.02
N HIS A 140 5.87 3.01 5.70
CA HIS A 140 6.08 1.91 4.77
C HIS A 140 7.58 1.74 4.52
N ASP A 141 8.32 1.28 5.53
CA ASP A 141 9.76 0.99 5.44
C ASP A 141 10.05 -0.52 5.39
N TRP A 142 11.23 -0.87 4.88
CA TRP A 142 11.75 -2.24 4.83
C TRP A 142 12.35 -2.61 6.20
N PRO A 143 12.11 -3.81 6.79
CA PRO A 143 11.46 -5.01 6.27
C PRO A 143 9.96 -5.15 6.61
N THR A 144 9.37 -4.27 7.45
CA THR A 144 7.94 -4.31 7.80
C THR A 144 7.35 -2.92 8.00
N ASN A 145 6.05 -2.77 7.72
CA ASN A 145 5.33 -1.52 8.00
C ASN A 145 5.35 -1.23 9.50
N MET A 146 5.79 -0.04 9.90
CA MET A 146 5.82 0.38 11.30
C MET A 146 4.66 1.32 11.60
N VAL A 147 4.05 1.16 12.76
CA VAL A 147 3.03 2.08 13.27
C VAL A 147 3.60 2.87 14.44
N VAL A 148 3.51 4.18 14.36
CA VAL A 148 3.93 5.13 15.40
C VAL A 148 2.68 5.84 15.92
N ASP A 149 2.53 5.88 17.24
CA ASP A 149 1.53 6.68 17.94
C ASP A 149 2.27 7.74 18.78
N LEU A 150 2.28 8.98 18.30
CA LEU A 150 3.01 10.07 18.95
C LEU A 150 2.37 10.45 20.29
N GLY A 151 1.04 10.39 20.40
CA GLY A 151 0.32 10.72 21.63
C GLY A 151 0.63 9.74 22.75
N LYS A 152 0.80 8.45 22.41
CA LYS A 152 1.21 7.42 23.37
C LYS A 152 2.72 7.23 23.50
N LYS A 153 3.53 7.93 22.69
CA LYS A 153 4.99 7.71 22.55
C LYS A 153 5.33 6.23 22.28
N LEU A 154 4.58 5.60 21.36
CA LEU A 154 4.73 4.19 21.01
C LEU A 154 5.18 4.01 19.57
N CYS A 155 6.04 3.02 19.32
CA CYS A 155 6.34 2.52 17.99
C CYS A 155 6.27 0.98 17.97
N THR A 156 5.73 0.37 16.91
CA THR A 156 5.71 -1.09 16.78
C THR A 156 7.09 -1.73 16.69
N CYS A 157 8.17 -0.96 16.47
CA CYS A 157 9.53 -1.49 16.57
C CYS A 157 10.00 -1.72 18.02
N GLY A 158 9.26 -1.26 19.04
CA GLY A 158 9.58 -1.46 20.45
C GLY A 158 10.71 -0.57 21.01
N PHE A 159 11.55 -0.02 20.14
CA PHE A 159 12.73 0.75 20.57
C PHE A 159 12.37 1.96 21.43
N TRP A 160 11.28 2.66 21.11
CA TRP A 160 10.87 3.85 21.86
C TRP A 160 10.42 3.50 23.29
N GLN A 161 9.69 2.39 23.42
CA GLN A 161 9.20 1.89 24.70
C GLN A 161 10.35 1.43 25.59
N LEU A 162 11.37 0.81 25.00
CA LEU A 162 12.52 0.28 25.73
C LEU A 162 13.49 1.38 26.15
N SER A 163 13.84 2.27 25.22
CA SER A 163 14.87 3.30 25.47
C SER A 163 14.32 4.58 26.08
N GLY A 164 13.01 4.83 25.96
CA GLY A 164 12.42 6.13 26.23
C GLY A 164 12.80 7.22 25.23
N MET A 165 13.58 6.90 24.17
CA MET A 165 13.99 7.84 23.12
C MET A 165 13.24 7.56 21.80
N PRO A 166 12.83 8.60 21.05
CA PRO A 166 12.26 8.40 19.73
C PRO A 166 13.17 7.58 18.83
N CYS A 167 12.66 6.46 18.30
CA CYS A 167 13.37 5.66 17.29
C CYS A 167 13.38 6.36 15.92
N VAL A 168 14.10 5.81 14.94
CA VAL A 168 14.14 6.34 13.56
C VAL A 168 12.75 6.54 12.94
N HIS A 169 11.82 5.62 13.19
CA HIS A 169 10.43 5.72 12.73
C HIS A 169 9.68 6.84 13.44
N ALA A 170 9.90 6.99 14.75
CA ALA A 170 9.30 8.05 15.53
C ALA A 170 9.81 9.43 15.11
N CYS A 171 11.12 9.57 14.88
CA CYS A 171 11.73 10.79 14.36
C CYS A 171 11.14 11.17 13.00
N ALA A 172 10.94 10.20 12.10
CA ALA A 172 10.30 10.45 10.81
C ALA A 172 8.84 10.94 10.97
N ALA A 173 8.07 10.33 11.88
CA ALA A 173 6.71 10.77 12.19
C ALA A 173 6.67 12.17 12.83
N LEU A 174 7.59 12.48 13.75
CA LEU A 174 7.73 13.78 14.40
C LEU A 174 8.09 14.88 13.41
N ALA A 175 9.05 14.64 12.52
CA ALA A 175 9.42 15.56 11.45
C ALA A 175 8.20 15.90 10.56
N ARG A 176 7.41 14.89 10.20
CA ARG A 176 6.18 15.08 9.42
C ARG A 176 5.07 15.81 10.18
N ALA A 177 5.05 15.68 11.50
CA ALA A 177 4.14 16.40 12.38
C ALA A 177 4.62 17.82 12.73
N GLY A 178 5.84 18.22 12.30
CA GLY A 178 6.45 19.49 12.67
C GLY A 178 6.80 19.58 14.16
N LYS A 179 7.08 18.45 14.81
CA LYS A 179 7.36 18.34 16.24
C LYS A 179 8.83 18.01 16.48
N ARG A 180 9.40 18.54 17.57
CA ARG A 180 10.79 18.34 17.95
C ARG A 180 10.98 17.01 18.69
N PRO A 181 11.95 16.15 18.33
CA PRO A 181 12.13 14.85 18.97
C PRO A 181 12.40 14.92 20.47
N GLU A 182 13.11 15.95 20.93
CA GLU A 182 13.55 16.10 22.32
C GLU A 182 12.36 16.22 23.28
N GLU A 183 11.25 16.81 22.83
CA GLU A 183 10.01 16.96 23.61
C GLU A 183 9.31 15.62 23.85
N PHE A 184 9.67 14.58 23.10
CA PHE A 184 9.05 13.26 23.17
C PHE A 184 9.95 12.19 23.79
N CYS A 185 11.14 12.57 24.28
CA CYS A 185 11.89 11.72 25.19
C CYS A 185 11.10 11.47 26.49
N HIS A 186 11.37 10.34 27.14
CA HIS A 186 10.79 10.01 28.43
C HIS A 186 11.43 10.85 29.54
N GLU A 187 10.68 11.16 30.60
CA GLU A 187 11.07 12.12 31.64
C GLU A 187 12.39 11.75 32.34
N TRP A 188 12.66 10.46 32.52
CA TRP A 188 13.91 9.96 33.11
C TRP A 188 15.21 10.32 32.36
N LEU A 189 15.11 10.77 31.10
CA LEU A 189 16.24 11.20 30.27
C LEU A 189 16.42 12.72 30.31
N THR A 190 15.63 13.43 31.11
CA THR A 190 15.75 14.87 31.26
C THR A 190 16.82 15.22 32.28
N MET A 191 17.45 16.38 32.09
CA MET A 191 18.40 16.92 33.07
C MET A 191 17.76 17.09 34.46
N LYS A 192 16.46 17.36 34.51
CA LYS A 192 15.69 17.42 35.76
C LYS A 192 15.71 16.07 36.50
N ALA A 193 15.45 14.96 35.81
CA ALA A 193 15.50 13.63 36.41
C ALA A 193 16.91 13.28 36.91
N TYR A 194 17.94 13.63 36.14
CA TYR A 194 19.34 13.48 36.55
C TYR A 194 19.62 14.26 37.84
N ASN A 195 19.31 15.57 37.87
CA ASN A 195 19.53 16.42 39.04
C ASN A 195 18.76 15.91 40.27
N ASN A 196 17.53 15.44 40.09
CA ASN A 196 16.72 14.87 41.18
C ASN A 196 17.31 13.56 41.73
N THR A 197 17.89 12.71 40.87
CA THR A 197 18.51 11.44 41.28
C THR A 197 19.70 11.69 42.21
N TYR A 198 20.47 12.76 41.96
CA TYR A 198 21.64 13.14 42.75
C TYR A 198 21.37 14.27 43.76
N ALA A 199 20.11 14.62 44.00
CA ALA A 199 19.75 15.67 44.95
C ALA A 199 20.05 15.30 46.41
N PHE A 200 20.24 14.01 46.70
CA PHE A 200 20.49 13.47 48.03
C PHE A 200 21.83 12.73 48.09
N TYR A 201 22.47 12.79 49.25
CA TYR A 201 23.76 12.14 49.49
C TYR A 201 23.58 10.61 49.56
N ILE A 202 24.39 9.87 48.79
CA ILE A 202 24.53 8.42 48.95
C ILE A 202 25.50 8.20 50.12
N ASN A 203 24.99 7.69 51.24
CA ASN A 203 25.85 7.36 52.38
C ASN A 203 26.79 6.20 52.01
N PRO A 204 28.08 6.28 52.37
CA PRO A 204 29.01 5.18 52.15
C PRO A 204 28.54 3.93 52.92
N ILE A 205 28.62 2.78 52.25
CA ILE A 205 28.37 1.48 52.89
C ILE A 205 29.61 1.17 53.74
N SER A 206 29.40 0.86 55.02
CA SER A 206 30.46 0.42 55.92
C SER A 206 31.17 -0.80 55.35
N GLY A 207 32.50 -0.73 55.22
CA GLY A 207 33.33 -1.84 54.77
C GLY A 207 33.24 -3.03 55.74
N GLN A 208 33.44 -4.23 55.22
CA GLN A 208 33.49 -5.45 56.02
C GLN A 208 34.71 -5.40 56.95
N ALA A 209 34.48 -5.54 58.26
CA ALA A 209 35.56 -5.56 59.25
C ALA A 209 36.48 -6.77 58.99
N LEU A 210 37.79 -6.52 58.97
CA LEU A 210 38.85 -7.53 58.89
C LEU A 210 38.93 -8.35 60.18
#